data_AF-A0A0K1RAC0-F1
#
_entry.id   AF-A0A0K1RAC0-F1
#
_cell.length_a   1.000
_cell.length_b   1.000
_cell.length_c   1.000
_cell.angle_alpha   90.00
_cell.angle_beta   90.00
_cell.angle_gamma   90.00
#
_symmetry.space_group_name_H-M   'P 1'
#
loop_
_entity.id
_entity.type
_entity.pdbx_description
1 polymer ?
#
loop_
_entity_poly.entity_id
_entity_poly.type
_entity_poly.pdbx_seq_one_letter_code
_entity_poly.pdbx_strand_id
1 'polypeptide(L)'
;MVAGSALSVLLTACASAGALDGTYVQAETNPAANDPSSMITTLTIDGENCELSAETMPDTQDAMVQTCSVKDGALVFSAGNAEAAVPFEQIAGGDIRLGDHGETLLVKQ
;
A
#
# COMPACT_ATOMS: atom_id res chain seq x y z
N MET A 1 3.57 -28.92 42.29
CA MET A 1 4.37 -27.83 41.72
C MET A 1 4.10 -27.80 40.24
N VAL A 2 3.61 -26.66 39.74
CA VAL A 2 3.29 -26.45 38.32
C VAL A 2 4.55 -25.96 37.62
N ALA A 3 5.01 -26.69 36.60
CA ALA A 3 5.96 -26.23 35.60
C ALA A 3 5.48 -26.89 34.29
N GLY A 4 4.92 -26.19 33.29
CA GLY A 4 5.25 -24.86 32.82
C GLY A 4 6.33 -25.02 31.76
N SER A 5 5.95 -25.35 30.53
CA SER A 5 6.88 -25.36 29.39
C SER A 5 6.14 -25.13 28.07
N ALA A 6 6.26 -23.85 27.65
CA ALA A 6 6.25 -23.36 26.28
C ALA A 6 5.09 -23.76 25.36
N LEU A 7 4.01 -22.96 25.42
CA LEU A 7 3.24 -22.67 24.22
C LEU A 7 4.21 -22.05 23.20
N SER A 8 4.56 -22.83 22.18
CA SER A 8 5.24 -22.32 20.98
C SER A 8 4.23 -21.46 20.23
N VAL A 9 4.16 -20.18 20.59
CA VAL A 9 3.44 -19.18 19.81
C VAL A 9 4.30 -18.88 18.59
N LEU A 10 4.17 -19.73 17.57
CA LEU A 10 4.52 -19.37 16.20
C LEU A 10 3.51 -18.30 15.79
N LEU A 11 3.78 -17.04 16.18
CA LEU A 11 3.23 -15.86 15.53
C LEU A 11 3.82 -15.82 14.12
N THR A 12 3.37 -16.73 13.26
CA THR A 12 3.38 -16.47 11.83
C THR A 12 2.44 -15.29 11.69
N ALA A 13 3.01 -14.09 11.65
CA ALA A 13 2.31 -12.86 11.34
C ALA A 13 1.78 -13.02 9.91
N CYS A 14 0.67 -13.75 9.80
CA CYS A 14 -0.30 -13.57 8.75
C CYS A 14 -0.72 -12.13 8.98
N ALA A 15 -0.13 -11.20 8.23
CA ALA A 15 -0.67 -9.86 8.06
C ALA A 15 -2.08 -10.08 7.47
N SER A 16 -3.04 -10.37 8.34
CA SER A 16 -4.44 -10.50 7.97
C SER A 16 -4.80 -9.19 7.31
N ALA A 17 -5.37 -9.23 6.10
CA ALA A 17 -5.59 -8.06 5.25
C ALA A 17 -6.14 -6.83 6.02
N GLY A 18 -6.98 -7.04 7.05
CA GLY A 18 -7.46 -5.98 7.94
C GLY A 18 -6.41 -5.22 8.79
N ALA A 19 -5.17 -5.70 8.89
CA ALA A 19 -4.05 -4.97 9.51
C ALA A 19 -3.50 -3.86 8.60
N LEU A 20 -3.83 -3.92 7.31
CA LEU A 20 -3.43 -2.95 6.29
C LEU A 20 -4.52 -1.91 6.03
N ASP A 21 -5.68 -2.01 6.67
CA ASP A 21 -6.76 -1.06 6.48
C ASP A 21 -6.32 0.38 6.79
N GLY A 22 -6.67 1.30 5.91
CA GLY A 22 -6.36 2.72 6.04
C GLY A 22 -6.09 3.40 4.72
N THR A 23 -5.82 4.70 4.81
CA THR A 23 -5.42 5.55 3.69
C THR A 23 -3.93 5.83 3.78
N TYR A 24 -3.23 5.66 2.67
CA TYR A 24 -1.80 5.89 2.53
C TYR A 24 -1.56 6.90 1.42
N VAL A 25 -0.70 7.87 1.65
CA VAL A 25 -0.35 8.90 0.67
C VAL A 25 1.13 8.80 0.38
N GLN A 26 1.50 8.86 -0.89
CA GLN A 26 2.90 8.83 -1.30
C GLN A 26 3.67 9.94 -0.59
N ALA A 27 4.71 9.57 0.15
CA ALA A 27 5.66 10.52 0.67
C ALA A 27 6.28 11.22 -0.53
N GLU A 28 6.08 12.53 -0.63
CA GLU A 28 6.60 13.32 -1.75
C GLU A 28 8.10 13.05 -1.93
N THR A 29 8.46 12.31 -2.98
CA THR A 29 9.85 12.17 -3.40
C THR A 29 10.24 13.49 -4.06
N ASN A 30 10.57 14.48 -3.22
CA ASN A 30 11.26 15.71 -3.58
C ASN A 30 10.62 16.48 -4.77
N PRO A 31 9.80 17.51 -4.52
CA PRO A 31 9.49 18.48 -5.55
C PRO A 31 10.82 19.09 -6.02
N ALA A 32 11.28 18.72 -7.21
CA ALA A 32 12.06 19.67 -7.98
C ALA A 32 11.17 20.91 -8.06
N ALA A 33 11.48 21.90 -7.22
CA ALA A 33 10.59 22.95 -6.73
C ALA A 33 10.15 23.98 -7.80
N ASN A 34 10.09 23.56 -9.07
CA ASN A 34 9.70 24.35 -10.23
C ASN A 34 8.94 23.53 -11.29
N ASP A 35 8.64 22.24 -11.07
CA ASP A 35 7.72 21.50 -11.93
C ASP A 35 6.29 21.64 -11.37
N PRO A 36 5.38 22.35 -12.05
CA PRO A 36 4.02 22.59 -11.54
C PRO A 36 3.14 21.34 -11.55
N SER A 37 3.65 20.20 -12.03
CA SER A 37 2.94 18.92 -12.12
C SER A 37 3.38 17.96 -11.01
N SER A 38 3.01 18.24 -9.76
CA SER A 38 3.18 17.29 -8.65
C SER A 38 2.11 16.21 -8.75
N MET A 39 2.51 14.93 -8.82
CA MET A 39 1.57 13.82 -8.80
C MET A 39 1.40 13.33 -7.35
N ILE A 40 0.18 13.33 -6.84
CA ILE A 40 -0.16 12.76 -5.54
C ILE A 40 -0.77 11.38 -5.79
N THR A 41 -0.15 10.37 -5.18
CA THR A 41 -0.66 9.01 -5.21
C THR A 41 -1.25 8.67 -3.85
N THR A 42 -2.53 8.29 -3.82
CA THR A 42 -3.27 7.89 -2.62
C THR A 42 -3.73 6.45 -2.78
N LEU A 43 -3.36 5.57 -1.84
CA LEU A 43 -3.83 4.20 -1.77
C LEU A 43 -4.78 4.06 -0.57
N THR A 44 -5.98 3.57 -0.80
CA THR A 44 -6.92 3.19 0.26
C THR A 44 -7.06 1.68 0.28
N ILE A 45 -6.94 1.07 1.45
CA ILE A 45 -7.13 -0.38 1.66
C ILE A 45 -8.30 -0.57 2.63
N ASP A 46 -9.25 -1.42 2.25
CA ASP A 46 -10.40 -1.86 3.04
C ASP A 46 -10.52 -3.39 2.93
N GLY A 47 -9.94 -4.08 3.90
CA GLY A 47 -9.81 -5.54 3.91
C GLY A 47 -8.97 -6.04 2.74
N GLU A 48 -9.60 -6.85 1.89
CA GLU A 48 -8.97 -7.40 0.68
C GLU A 48 -9.10 -6.47 -0.53
N ASN A 49 -9.89 -5.39 -0.43
CA ASN A 49 -10.08 -4.45 -1.53
C ASN A 49 -9.15 -3.25 -1.34
N CYS A 50 -8.66 -2.71 -2.45
CA CYS A 50 -7.91 -1.48 -2.43
C CYS A 50 -8.23 -0.59 -3.64
N GLU A 51 -7.95 0.69 -3.49
CA GLU A 51 -8.12 1.70 -4.52
C GLU A 51 -6.90 2.62 -4.54
N LEU A 52 -6.29 2.76 -5.72
CA LEU A 52 -5.16 3.64 -5.96
C LEU A 52 -5.66 4.83 -6.80
N SER A 53 -5.65 6.02 -6.21
CA SER A 53 -5.87 7.28 -6.90
C SER A 53 -4.54 7.95 -7.21
N ALA A 54 -4.40 8.42 -8.44
CA ALA A 54 -3.25 9.13 -8.94
C ALA A 54 -3.73 10.47 -9.51
N GLU A 55 -3.39 11.57 -8.85
CA GLU A 55 -3.87 12.91 -9.17
C GLU A 55 -2.71 13.84 -9.52
N THR A 56 -2.78 14.52 -10.65
CA THR A 56 -1.76 15.50 -11.04
C THR A 56 -2.21 16.89 -10.58
N MET A 57 -1.46 17.58 -9.74
CA MET A 57 -1.76 18.97 -9.36
C MET A 57 -1.19 19.96 -10.38
N PRO A 58 -1.79 21.15 -10.57
CA PRO A 58 -3.09 21.58 -10.02
C PRO A 58 -4.29 21.05 -10.81
N ASP A 59 -4.07 20.27 -11.88
CA ASP A 59 -5.11 19.80 -12.79
C ASP A 59 -5.80 18.54 -12.25
N THR A 60 -6.71 18.72 -11.30
CA THR A 60 -7.49 17.63 -10.69
C THR A 60 -8.45 16.93 -11.66
N GLN A 61 -8.44 17.29 -12.95
CA GLN A 61 -9.33 16.69 -13.95
C GLN A 61 -8.82 15.34 -14.47
N ASP A 62 -7.53 15.05 -14.33
CA ASP A 62 -6.91 13.78 -14.71
C ASP A 62 -6.63 12.90 -13.48
N ALA A 63 -7.62 12.76 -12.60
CA ALA A 63 -7.57 11.80 -11.50
C ALA A 63 -7.77 10.38 -12.04
N MET A 64 -6.72 9.56 -12.00
CA MET A 64 -6.79 8.16 -12.39
C MET A 64 -7.05 7.31 -11.15
N VAL A 65 -8.24 6.72 -11.07
CA VAL A 65 -8.60 5.78 -10.01
C VAL A 65 -8.51 4.35 -10.55
N GLN A 66 -7.74 3.50 -9.88
CA GLN A 66 -7.61 2.08 -10.19
C GLN A 66 -7.98 1.25 -8.96
N THR A 67 -8.85 0.26 -9.17
CA THR A 67 -9.18 -0.71 -8.13
C THR A 67 -8.17 -1.86 -8.14
N CYS A 68 -7.89 -2.38 -6.96
CA CYS A 68 -6.99 -3.50 -6.75
C CYS A 68 -7.50 -4.40 -5.61
N SER A 69 -6.85 -5.55 -5.45
CA SER A 69 -7.07 -6.42 -4.31
C SER A 69 -5.76 -6.74 -3.60
N VAL A 70 -5.78 -6.78 -2.27
CA VAL A 70 -4.66 -7.19 -1.44
C VAL A 70 -4.64 -8.71 -1.37
N LYS A 71 -3.62 -9.34 -1.94
CA LYS A 71 -3.50 -10.79 -1.99
C LYS A 71 -2.05 -11.23 -1.90
N ASP A 72 -1.78 -12.20 -1.02
CA ASP A 72 -0.46 -12.84 -0.88
C ASP A 72 0.72 -11.85 -0.70
N GLY A 73 0.50 -10.70 -0.05
CA GLY A 73 1.54 -9.67 0.14
C GLY A 73 1.79 -8.78 -1.10
N ALA A 74 0.85 -8.77 -2.05
CA ALA A 74 0.88 -7.89 -3.22
C ALA A 74 -0.47 -7.17 -3.40
N LEU A 75 -0.42 -6.01 -4.06
CA LEU A 75 -1.59 -5.34 -4.62
C LEU A 75 -1.79 -5.86 -6.04
N VAL A 76 -2.91 -6.52 -6.28
CA VAL A 76 -3.26 -7.09 -7.58
C VAL A 76 -4.21 -6.14 -8.29
N PHE A 77 -3.73 -5.53 -9.37
CA PHE A 77 -4.51 -4.66 -10.25
C PHE A 77 -5.02 -5.48 -11.43
N SER A 78 -6.33 -5.47 -11.66
CA SER A 78 -6.96 -6.21 -12.76
C SER A 78 -7.45 -5.25 -13.83
N ALA A 79 -6.95 -5.40 -15.07
CA ALA A 79 -7.37 -4.61 -16.22
C ALA A 79 -7.78 -5.54 -17.37
N GLY A 80 -9.09 -5.78 -17.51
CA GLY A 80 -9.63 -6.70 -18.50
C GLY A 80 -9.21 -8.15 -18.21
N ASN A 81 -8.36 -8.72 -19.08
CA ASN A 81 -7.83 -10.08 -18.94
C ASN A 81 -6.38 -10.10 -18.41
N ALA A 82 -5.83 -8.95 -18.04
CA ALA A 82 -4.49 -8.83 -17.50
C ALA A 82 -4.55 -8.54 -16.00
N GLU A 83 -3.64 -9.16 -15.25
CA GLU A 83 -3.43 -8.89 -13.83
C GLU A 83 -1.97 -8.46 -13.64
N ALA A 84 -1.77 -7.40 -12.86
CA ALA A 84 -0.45 -6.95 -12.42
C ALA A 84 -0.39 -7.04 -10.90
N ALA A 85 0.54 -7.84 -10.38
CA ALA A 85 0.79 -7.92 -8.95
C ALA A 85 1.97 -7.00 -8.60
N VAL A 86 1.70 -6.01 -7.75
CA VAL A 86 2.73 -5.10 -7.21
C VAL A 86 3.03 -5.56 -5.79
N PRO A 87 4.21 -6.15 -5.52
CA PRO A 87 4.56 -6.55 -4.16
C PRO A 87 4.62 -5.32 -3.25
N PHE A 88 4.28 -5.52 -1.98
CA PHE A 88 4.43 -4.47 -0.98
C PHE A 88 5.06 -5.00 0.31
N GLU A 89 5.70 -4.10 1.03
CA GLU A 89 6.25 -4.35 2.36
C GLU A 89 5.63 -3.35 3.35
N GLN A 90 5.01 -3.86 4.41
CA GLN A 90 4.57 -3.01 5.52
C GLN A 90 5.75 -2.77 6.46
N ILE A 91 6.06 -1.49 6.72
CA ILE A 91 7.17 -1.09 7.59
C ILE A 91 6.67 -0.59 8.95
N ALA A 92 7.61 -0.41 9.89
CA ALA A 92 7.29 0.09 11.22
C ALA A 92 6.60 1.46 11.15
N GLY A 93 5.49 1.61 11.89
CA GLY A 93 4.61 2.79 11.81
C GLY A 93 3.34 2.57 11.00
N GLY A 94 3.24 1.45 10.27
CA GLY A 94 2.08 1.09 9.47
C GLY A 94 2.20 1.50 8.01
N ASP A 95 3.22 2.29 7.64
CA ASP A 95 3.52 2.70 6.27
C ASP A 95 3.78 1.51 5.33
N ILE A 96 3.63 1.74 4.04
CA ILE A 96 3.75 0.71 2.99
C ILE A 96 4.78 1.14 1.97
N ARG A 97 5.67 0.22 1.59
CA ARG A 97 6.56 0.36 0.43
C ARG A 97 6.05 -0.49 -0.72
N LEU A 98 5.80 0.11 -1.88
CA LEU A 98 5.40 -0.60 -3.09
C LEU A 98 6.59 -0.86 -4.02
N GLY A 99 6.53 -2.01 -4.72
CA GLY A 99 7.50 -2.45 -5.72
C GLY A 99 8.56 -3.40 -5.17
N ASP A 100 9.21 -4.16 -6.05
CA ASP A 100 10.20 -5.21 -5.70
C ASP A 100 11.43 -4.69 -4.92
N HIS A 101 11.63 -3.37 -4.89
CA HIS A 101 12.69 -2.71 -4.13
C HIS A 101 12.20 -1.58 -3.21
N GLY A 102 10.88 -1.47 -2.98
CA GLY A 102 10.29 -0.41 -2.15
C GLY A 102 10.48 0.99 -2.74
N GLU A 103 10.29 1.10 -4.05
CA GLU A 103 10.54 2.29 -4.86
C GLU A 103 9.59 3.43 -4.53
N THR A 104 8.38 3.08 -4.07
CA THR A 104 7.36 4.05 -3.65
C THR A 104 7.05 3.87 -2.18
N LEU A 105 7.28 4.90 -1.37
CA LEU A 105 6.86 4.95 0.03
C LEU A 105 5.49 5.62 0.14
N LEU A 106 4.54 4.91 0.71
CA LEU A 106 3.22 5.40 1.06
C LEU A 106 3.09 5.50 2.59
N VAL A 107 2.81 6.70 3.08
CA VAL A 107 2.72 7.02 4.51
C VAL A 107 1.28 6.94 4.95
N LYS A 108 1.03 6.19 6.01
CA LYS A 108 -0.30 6.04 6.60
C LYS A 108 -0.79 7.39 7.16
N GLN A 109 -2.01 7.77 6.80
CA GLN A 109 -2.67 8.99 7.29
C GLN A 109 -3.50 8.71 8.55
#